data_AF-A0A842RH80-F1
#
_entry.id   AF-A0A842RH80-F1
#
_cell.length_a   1.000
_cell.length_b   1.000
_cell.length_c   1.000
_cell.angle_alpha   90.00
_cell.angle_beta   90.00
_cell.angle_gamma   90.00
#
_symmetry.space_group_name_H-M   'P 1'
#
loop_
_entity.id
_entity.type
_entity.pdbx_description
1 polymer ?
#
loop_
_entity_poly.entity_id
_entity_poly.type
_entity_poly.pdbx_seq_one_letter_code
_entity_poly.pdbx_strand_id
1 'polypeptide(L)'
;MAEELDVPQRLLIFTRPHCPTCAPTIRIVNTLVHSFFSKVYHVNIVDLDQKPEIREKYGIMGVPCIMINEEIVYQPVLHEVSKTEIYQVLLNNAVNVIVDRQSTLDARKETLLFLNKNIYDSIMQEKLIRSIIGDYIHLGVLQQIIISLVALDNLVPHLLYQSGLDVGRFGIGSNVLIALNPNIGLETRSDKRFLEVMKGFVKYFGDNESMNIPMKLATAAKVIDCEPQYALLRIDGLASASGAPYVGEPLCHFTAGEIAGITSVLTGKYSVVYETKCVAMGYDHCEFEIRISDEPINHNISDYQKDYITEDRRQHFQGVLYDISKRIHESFISPKDFFNREKIGNEVHFTRLQQAIIALKMSDPYCGSLLYSAGTELGIFGPGRDILQRYILDENFEWPLTLQQALEILNKFFHFGMIQAAKERADVKIVEEEDGELRIRIYEGAIASGVINSGMTFCDFTAGYLASRITLLTNKD
;
A
#
# COMPACT_ATOMS: atom_id res chain seq x y z
N MET A 1 -9.51 27.21 3.69
CA MET A 1 -8.32 26.56 4.27
C MET A 1 -8.53 25.07 4.51
N ALA A 2 -9.60 24.61 5.18
CA ALA A 2 -9.86 23.16 5.35
C ALA A 2 -10.34 22.43 4.07
N GLU A 3 -10.69 23.16 3.01
CA GLU A 3 -11.18 22.58 1.74
C GLU A 3 -10.08 21.99 0.85
N GLU A 4 -8.81 22.19 1.21
CA GLU A 4 -7.69 21.76 0.37
C GLU A 4 -7.08 20.41 0.79
N LEU A 5 -7.47 19.80 1.91
CA LEU A 5 -6.86 18.56 2.41
C LEU A 5 -7.45 17.33 1.68
N ASP A 6 -6.63 16.70 0.84
CA ASP A 6 -6.99 15.49 0.08
C ASP A 6 -6.95 14.21 0.98
N VAL A 7 -6.18 14.23 2.09
CA VAL A 7 -6.10 13.10 3.05
C VAL A 7 -6.16 13.62 4.48
N PRO A 8 -7.10 13.12 5.30
CA PRO A 8 -7.11 13.42 6.73
C PRO A 8 -5.96 12.69 7.44
N GLN A 9 -5.28 13.38 8.36
CA GLN A 9 -4.29 12.78 9.23
C GLN A 9 -4.91 11.81 10.22
N ARG A 10 -4.17 10.76 10.55
CA ARG A 10 -4.61 9.80 11.55
C ARG A 10 -4.47 10.37 12.96
N LEU A 11 -5.58 10.39 13.69
CA LEU A 11 -5.65 10.71 15.10
C LEU A 11 -5.93 9.42 15.86
N LEU A 12 -4.95 8.93 16.60
CA LEU A 12 -5.07 7.72 17.39
C LEU A 12 -5.46 8.05 18.82
N ILE A 13 -6.52 7.41 19.34
CA ILE A 13 -6.93 7.50 20.74
C ILE A 13 -6.72 6.14 21.39
N PHE A 14 -5.73 6.05 22.26
CA PHE A 14 -5.46 4.84 23.04
C PHE A 14 -6.34 4.80 24.28
N THR A 15 -7.01 3.66 24.51
CA THR A 15 -8.01 3.48 25.56
C THR A 15 -7.91 2.11 26.24
N ARG A 16 -8.74 1.89 27.27
CA ARG A 16 -8.97 0.61 27.95
C ARG A 16 -10.45 0.45 28.36
N PRO A 17 -11.00 -0.77 28.46
CA PRO A 17 -12.41 -1.03 28.78
C PRO A 17 -12.90 -0.46 30.14
N HIS A 18 -12.00 -0.18 31.07
CA HIS A 18 -12.32 0.30 32.43
C HIS A 18 -11.74 1.68 32.76
N CYS A 19 -11.35 2.43 31.75
CA CYS A 19 -10.80 3.77 31.90
C CYS A 19 -11.94 4.81 32.07
N PRO A 20 -12.07 5.47 33.25
CA PRO A 20 -13.20 6.37 33.52
C PRO A 20 -13.21 7.62 32.64
N THR A 21 -12.04 8.06 32.18
CA THR A 21 -11.85 9.26 31.36
C THR A 21 -11.86 8.98 29.86
N CYS A 22 -11.72 7.73 29.43
CA CYS A 22 -11.58 7.39 28.01
C CYS A 22 -12.86 7.64 27.20
N ALA A 23 -14.03 7.23 27.69
CA ALA A 23 -15.29 7.47 26.99
C ALA A 23 -15.64 8.98 26.86
N PRO A 24 -15.45 9.81 27.90
CA PRO A 24 -15.51 11.27 27.77
C PRO A 24 -14.56 11.84 26.72
N THR A 25 -13.28 11.43 26.71
CA THR A 25 -12.30 11.88 25.72
C THR A 25 -12.71 11.50 24.31
N ILE A 26 -13.13 10.26 24.06
CA ILE A 26 -13.62 9.82 22.75
C ILE A 26 -14.79 10.69 22.29
N ARG A 27 -15.78 10.94 23.16
CA ARG A 27 -16.92 11.81 22.82
C ARG A 27 -16.48 13.21 22.45
N ILE A 28 -15.56 13.80 23.23
CA ILE A 28 -15.03 15.14 22.95
C ILE A 28 -14.31 15.16 21.60
N VAL A 29 -13.38 14.24 21.38
CA VAL A 29 -12.60 14.19 20.14
C VAL A 29 -13.52 13.97 18.94
N ASN A 30 -14.43 13.00 18.99
CA ASN A 30 -15.38 12.76 17.90
C ASN A 30 -16.25 14.00 17.64
N THR A 31 -16.72 14.67 18.69
CA THR A 31 -17.50 15.91 18.52
C THR A 31 -16.69 16.98 17.81
N LEU A 32 -15.44 17.20 18.24
CA LEU A 32 -14.56 18.22 17.67
C LEU A 32 -14.15 17.88 16.24
N VAL A 33 -13.80 16.63 15.96
CA VAL A 33 -13.43 16.18 14.63
C VAL A 33 -14.62 16.29 13.70
N HIS A 34 -15.79 15.74 14.04
CA HIS A 34 -16.97 15.87 13.17
C HIS A 34 -17.40 17.32 12.94
N SER A 35 -17.26 18.20 13.94
CA SER A 35 -17.74 19.59 13.85
C SER A 35 -16.76 20.53 13.15
N PHE A 36 -15.45 20.35 13.35
CA PHE A 36 -14.44 21.34 12.95
C PHE A 36 -13.29 20.77 12.12
N PHE A 37 -12.97 19.48 12.30
CA PHE A 37 -11.74 18.90 11.75
C PHE A 37 -11.98 17.64 10.90
N SER A 38 -13.18 17.45 10.36
CA SER A 38 -13.57 16.21 9.66
C SER A 38 -12.78 15.98 8.39
N LYS A 39 -12.27 17.06 7.78
CA LYS A 39 -11.36 17.03 6.63
C LYS A 39 -9.88 16.93 7.02
N VAL A 40 -9.56 17.14 8.29
CA VAL A 40 -8.18 17.18 8.80
C VAL A 40 -7.81 15.90 9.53
N TYR A 41 -8.73 15.31 10.28
CA TYR A 41 -8.44 14.15 11.12
C TYR A 41 -9.39 12.99 10.86
N HIS A 42 -8.82 11.79 10.83
CA HIS A 42 -9.53 10.52 10.90
C HIS A 42 -9.26 9.88 12.26
N VAL A 43 -10.31 9.66 13.05
CA VAL A 43 -10.18 9.15 14.42
C VAL A 43 -10.16 7.63 14.43
N ASN A 44 -9.07 7.06 14.94
CA ASN A 44 -8.92 5.63 15.19
C ASN A 44 -8.81 5.40 16.70
N ILE A 45 -9.68 4.56 17.25
CA ILE A 45 -9.65 4.19 18.66
C ILE A 45 -8.92 2.86 18.79
N VAL A 46 -7.91 2.80 19.65
CA VAL A 46 -7.09 1.60 19.89
C VAL A 46 -7.28 1.18 21.35
N ASP A 47 -7.72 -0.05 21.56
CA ASP A 47 -7.76 -0.67 22.88
C ASP A 47 -6.39 -1.30 23.19
N LEU A 48 -5.69 -0.79 24.20
CA LEU A 48 -4.37 -1.27 24.59
C LEU A 48 -4.41 -2.66 25.24
N ASP A 49 -5.55 -3.09 25.77
CA ASP A 49 -5.66 -4.41 26.39
C ASP A 49 -5.73 -5.51 25.31
N GLN A 50 -6.16 -5.16 24.09
CA GLN A 50 -6.15 -6.06 22.93
C GLN A 50 -4.82 -6.09 22.18
N LYS A 51 -3.99 -5.04 22.32
CA LYS A 51 -2.73 -4.85 21.58
C LYS A 51 -1.61 -4.31 22.49
N PRO A 52 -1.14 -5.09 23.48
CA PRO A 52 -0.17 -4.62 24.47
C PRO A 52 1.17 -4.18 23.84
N GLU A 53 1.57 -4.77 22.72
CA GLU A 53 2.80 -4.44 21.98
C GLU A 53 2.86 -2.98 21.52
N ILE A 54 1.71 -2.37 21.24
CA ILE A 54 1.60 -0.97 20.82
C ILE A 54 1.99 -0.04 21.96
N ARG A 55 1.69 -0.42 23.21
CA ARG A 55 1.99 0.38 24.40
C ARG A 55 3.49 0.60 24.54
N GLU A 56 4.26 -0.47 24.39
CA GLU A 56 5.71 -0.45 24.52
C GLU A 56 6.35 0.32 23.35
N LYS A 57 5.88 0.05 22.12
CA LYS A 57 6.37 0.71 20.91
C LYS A 57 6.29 2.24 20.97
N TYR A 58 5.17 2.79 21.44
CA TYR A 58 4.95 4.24 21.48
C TYR A 58 5.19 4.85 22.86
N GLY A 59 5.74 4.09 23.81
CA GLY A 59 6.02 4.59 25.16
C GLY A 59 4.78 5.10 25.90
N ILE A 60 3.62 4.48 25.69
CA ILE A 60 2.35 4.97 26.25
C ILE A 60 2.28 4.67 27.74
N MET A 61 2.48 5.73 28.53
CA MET A 61 2.52 5.64 29.99
C MET A 61 1.13 5.49 30.62
N GLY A 62 0.08 6.00 29.98
CA GLY A 62 -1.29 6.02 30.51
C GLY A 62 -2.36 6.30 29.45
N VAL A 63 -3.62 6.12 29.82
CA VAL A 63 -4.80 6.32 28.96
C VAL A 63 -5.83 7.24 29.61
N PRO A 64 -6.64 7.99 28.83
CA PRO A 64 -6.63 8.07 27.36
C PRO A 64 -5.40 8.82 26.85
N CYS A 65 -4.81 8.36 25.74
CA CYS A 65 -3.68 9.05 25.11
C CYS A 65 -4.07 9.38 23.67
N ILE A 66 -3.89 10.63 23.25
CA ILE A 66 -4.10 11.06 21.86
C ILE A 66 -2.74 11.22 21.21
N MET A 67 -2.58 10.58 20.06
CA MET A 67 -1.36 10.61 19.26
C MET A 67 -1.68 11.06 17.84
N ILE A 68 -0.85 11.95 17.31
CA ILE A 68 -0.92 12.45 15.93
C ILE A 68 0.51 12.40 15.38
N ASN A 69 0.71 11.82 14.19
CA ASN A 69 2.03 11.69 13.55
C ASN A 69 3.12 11.04 14.44
N GLU A 70 2.77 9.98 15.17
CA GLU A 70 3.67 9.26 16.10
C GLU A 70 4.12 10.08 17.33
N GLU A 71 3.59 11.29 17.53
CA GLU A 71 3.83 12.11 18.71
C GLU A 71 2.63 12.10 19.64
N ILE A 72 2.88 11.87 20.94
CA ILE A 72 1.85 11.99 21.98
C ILE A 72 1.52 13.47 22.16
N VAL A 73 0.37 13.89 21.63
CA VAL A 73 -0.07 15.30 21.66
C VAL A 73 -0.92 15.61 22.89
N TYR A 74 -1.53 14.59 23.50
CA TYR A 74 -2.32 14.75 24.71
C TYR A 74 -2.31 13.48 25.54
N GLN A 75 -1.93 13.62 26.80
CA GLN A 75 -2.08 12.58 27.82
C GLN A 75 -2.45 13.26 29.14
N PRO A 76 -3.63 12.97 29.72
CA PRO A 76 -4.08 13.63 30.92
C PRO A 76 -3.24 13.15 32.12
N VAL A 77 -2.72 14.11 32.89
CA VAL A 77 -1.98 13.87 34.13
C VAL A 77 -2.93 13.69 35.33
N LEU A 78 -4.18 14.15 35.20
CA LEU A 78 -5.24 14.10 36.22
C LEU A 78 -6.48 13.38 35.69
N HIS A 79 -7.40 12.95 36.57
CA HIS A 79 -8.67 12.30 36.19
C HIS A 79 -9.70 13.23 35.51
N GLU A 80 -9.29 14.41 35.04
CA GLU A 80 -10.17 15.39 34.40
C GLU A 80 -9.81 15.57 32.93
N VAL A 81 -10.83 15.60 32.07
CA VAL A 81 -10.70 15.77 30.63
C VAL A 81 -11.24 17.14 30.25
N SER A 82 -10.36 18.06 29.83
CA SER A 82 -10.76 19.39 29.39
C SER A 82 -11.01 19.42 27.88
N LYS A 83 -12.25 19.76 27.49
CA LYS A 83 -12.60 19.96 26.08
C LYS A 83 -11.76 21.05 25.41
N THR A 84 -11.44 22.11 26.16
CA THR A 84 -10.68 23.26 25.66
C THR A 84 -9.24 22.89 25.38
N GLU A 85 -8.61 22.09 26.25
CA GLU A 85 -7.25 21.60 26.03
C GLU A 85 -7.17 20.72 24.78
N ILE A 86 -8.08 19.73 24.66
CA ILE A 86 -8.13 18.88 23.47
C ILE A 86 -8.35 19.73 22.22
N TYR A 87 -9.26 20.70 22.25
CA TYR A 87 -9.48 21.60 21.10
C TYR A 87 -8.22 22.37 20.71
N GLN A 88 -7.50 22.95 21.67
CA GLN A 88 -6.27 23.71 21.40
C GLN A 88 -5.16 22.81 20.84
N VAL A 89 -5.00 21.61 21.39
CA VAL A 89 -4.03 20.63 20.87
C VAL A 89 -4.35 20.24 19.44
N LEU A 90 -5.61 19.94 19.13
CA LEU A 90 -6.04 19.58 17.77
C LEU A 90 -5.91 20.74 16.80
N LEU A 91 -6.23 21.97 17.24
CA LEU A 91 -6.11 23.17 16.42
C LEU A 91 -4.64 23.49 16.11
N ASN A 92 -3.77 23.48 17.11
CA ASN A 92 -2.34 23.75 16.94
C ASN A 92 -1.70 22.73 16.00
N ASN A 93 -2.00 21.44 16.19
CA ASN A 93 -1.55 20.41 15.27
C ASN A 93 -2.12 20.62 13.86
N ALA A 94 -3.40 20.95 13.73
CA ALA A 94 -4.01 21.16 12.42
C ALA A 94 -3.34 22.32 11.67
N VAL A 95 -3.00 23.40 12.37
CA VAL A 95 -2.26 24.53 11.80
C VAL A 95 -0.86 24.10 11.36
N ASN A 96 -0.09 23.41 12.20
CA ASN A 96 1.26 22.94 11.85
C ASN A 96 1.22 22.02 10.62
N VAL A 97 0.26 21.11 10.58
CA VAL A 97 0.05 20.19 9.46
C VAL A 97 -0.24 20.92 8.15
N ILE A 98 -1.07 21.97 8.22
CA ILE A 98 -1.36 22.81 7.05
C ILE A 98 -0.10 23.57 6.59
N VAL A 99 0.73 24.03 7.53
CA VAL A 99 1.97 24.77 7.24
C VAL A 99 3.05 23.86 6.64
N ASP A 100 3.30 22.70 7.24
CA ASP A 100 4.30 21.72 6.78
C ASP A 100 3.90 20.96 5.52
N ARG A 101 2.67 21.17 5.05
CA ARG A 101 2.14 20.50 3.87
C ARG A 101 2.94 20.82 2.61
N GLN A 102 3.29 22.09 2.40
CA GLN A 102 3.91 22.50 1.14
C GLN A 102 5.30 21.87 0.98
N SER A 103 6.12 21.90 2.02
CA SER A 103 7.44 21.26 2.03
C SER A 103 7.32 19.74 1.85
N THR A 104 6.35 19.11 2.51
CA THR A 104 6.10 17.67 2.39
C THR A 104 5.63 17.30 0.98
N LEU A 105 4.75 18.10 0.36
CA LEU A 105 4.29 17.90 -1.01
C LEU A 105 5.42 18.07 -2.02
N ASP A 106 6.29 19.06 -1.83
CA ASP A 106 7.42 19.30 -2.72
C ASP A 106 8.43 18.14 -2.66
N ALA A 107 8.76 17.65 -1.45
CA ALA A 107 9.60 16.48 -1.26
C ALA A 107 8.98 15.19 -1.86
N ARG A 108 7.66 15.02 -1.71
CA ARG A 108 6.88 13.95 -2.37
C ARG A 108 7.02 14.01 -3.88
N LYS A 109 6.77 15.17 -4.46
CA LYS A 109 6.84 15.40 -5.90
C LYS A 109 8.24 15.12 -6.43
N GLU A 110 9.28 15.63 -5.77
CA GLU A 110 10.67 15.40 -6.17
C GLU A 110 11.03 13.91 -6.16
N THR A 111 10.67 13.19 -5.09
CA THR A 111 10.92 11.76 -4.96
C THR A 111 10.18 10.96 -6.04
N LEU A 112 8.90 11.27 -6.30
CA LEU A 112 8.13 10.63 -7.36
C LEU A 112 8.72 10.91 -8.73
N LEU A 113 9.11 12.15 -9.04
CA LEU A 113 9.75 12.50 -10.31
C LEU A 113 11.07 11.74 -10.51
N PHE A 114 11.87 11.60 -9.46
CA PHE A 114 13.10 10.81 -9.52
C PHE A 114 12.81 9.32 -9.80
N LEU A 115 11.85 8.72 -9.09
CA LEU A 115 11.40 7.36 -9.35
C LEU A 115 10.94 7.21 -10.80
N ASN A 116 10.14 8.13 -11.29
CA ASN A 116 9.61 8.09 -12.66
C ASN A 116 10.69 8.11 -13.72
N LYS A 117 11.78 8.85 -13.49
CA LYS A 117 12.94 8.82 -14.39
C LYS A 117 13.51 7.41 -14.48
N ASN A 118 13.72 6.74 -13.34
CA ASN A 118 14.22 5.38 -13.33
C ASN A 118 13.25 4.41 -14.01
N ILE A 119 11.94 4.57 -13.74
CA ILE A 119 10.88 3.79 -14.40
C ILE A 119 10.93 3.96 -15.91
N TYR A 120 11.08 5.19 -16.39
CA TYR A 120 11.24 5.47 -17.82
C TYR A 120 12.47 4.78 -18.40
N ASP A 121 13.62 4.89 -17.73
CA ASP A 121 14.87 4.30 -18.20
C ASP A 121 14.78 2.76 -18.24
N SER A 122 14.07 2.16 -17.28
CA SER A 122 13.81 0.71 -17.23
C SER A 122 12.87 0.24 -18.35
N ILE A 123 11.74 0.94 -18.53
CA ILE A 123 10.68 0.56 -19.48
C ILE A 123 11.05 0.91 -20.93
N MET A 124 11.67 2.06 -21.16
CA MET A 124 11.86 2.63 -22.52
C MET A 124 13.31 2.54 -23.01
N GLN A 125 14.29 2.47 -22.11
CA GLN A 125 15.71 2.38 -22.49
C GLN A 125 16.32 1.00 -22.18
N GLU A 126 15.49 0.03 -21.76
CA GLU A 126 15.87 -1.35 -21.40
C GLU A 126 17.02 -1.42 -20.36
N LYS A 127 17.20 -0.36 -19.56
CA LYS A 127 18.21 -0.34 -18.50
C LYS A 127 17.63 -0.97 -17.24
N LEU A 128 18.05 -2.19 -16.95
CA LEU A 128 17.66 -2.88 -15.72
C LEU A 128 18.05 -2.06 -14.48
N ILE A 129 17.07 -1.75 -13.64
CA ILE A 129 17.30 -1.13 -12.32
C ILE A 129 17.83 -2.19 -11.36
N ARG A 130 17.27 -3.39 -11.42
CA ARG A 130 17.68 -4.58 -10.66
C ARG A 130 18.46 -5.50 -11.59
N SER A 131 19.75 -5.22 -11.69
CA SER A 131 20.68 -5.84 -12.64
C SER A 131 20.88 -7.35 -12.46
N ILE A 132 20.68 -7.87 -11.25
CA ILE A 132 20.94 -9.28 -10.93
C ILE A 132 19.67 -10.12 -11.10
N ILE A 133 18.53 -9.67 -10.57
CA ILE A 133 17.26 -10.42 -10.59
C ILE A 133 16.24 -9.96 -11.64
N GLY A 134 16.49 -8.82 -12.29
CA GLY A 134 15.61 -8.22 -13.28
C GLY A 134 14.48 -7.37 -12.69
N ASP A 135 13.77 -6.63 -13.53
CA ASP A 135 12.77 -5.62 -13.12
C ASP A 135 11.34 -6.17 -12.95
N TYR A 136 11.19 -7.49 -12.87
CA TYR A 136 9.89 -8.13 -12.64
C TYR A 136 9.79 -8.77 -11.25
N ILE A 137 8.60 -8.70 -10.67
CA ILE A 137 8.23 -9.43 -9.46
C ILE A 137 7.05 -10.34 -9.76
N HIS A 138 6.91 -11.40 -8.97
CA HIS A 138 5.74 -12.25 -9.05
C HIS A 138 4.50 -11.50 -8.58
N LEU A 139 3.37 -11.69 -9.26
CA LEU A 139 2.14 -10.95 -8.99
C LEU A 139 1.64 -11.10 -7.55
N GLY A 140 1.72 -12.31 -7.03
CA GLY A 140 1.32 -12.58 -5.66
C GLY A 140 2.11 -11.80 -4.60
N VAL A 141 3.30 -11.29 -4.92
CA VAL A 141 4.04 -10.35 -4.05
C VAL A 141 3.24 -9.09 -3.83
N LEU A 142 2.88 -8.45 -4.95
CA LEU A 142 2.14 -7.21 -4.95
C LEU A 142 0.83 -7.41 -4.17
N GLN A 143 0.12 -8.49 -4.48
CA GLN A 143 -1.15 -8.80 -3.86
C GLN A 143 -1.03 -9.10 -2.36
N GLN A 144 -0.03 -9.89 -1.92
CA GLN A 144 0.20 -10.16 -0.49
C GLN A 144 0.43 -8.87 0.29
N ILE A 145 1.29 -7.99 -0.20
CA ILE A 145 1.60 -6.72 0.48
C ILE A 145 0.35 -5.83 0.57
N ILE A 146 -0.39 -5.69 -0.53
CA ILE A 146 -1.63 -4.89 -0.56
C ILE A 146 -2.70 -5.47 0.36
N ILE A 147 -2.92 -6.78 0.32
CA ILE A 147 -3.88 -7.47 1.19
C ILE A 147 -3.47 -7.32 2.66
N SER A 148 -2.18 -7.50 3.01
CA SER A 148 -1.70 -7.31 4.37
C SER A 148 -1.91 -5.89 4.89
N LEU A 149 -1.80 -4.87 4.04
CA LEU A 149 -2.10 -3.50 4.41
C LEU A 149 -3.60 -3.29 4.63
N VAL A 150 -4.41 -3.71 3.67
CA VAL A 150 -5.87 -3.56 3.70
C VAL A 150 -6.48 -4.30 4.89
N ALA A 151 -5.89 -5.43 5.29
CA ALA A 151 -6.30 -6.21 6.46
C ALA A 151 -6.20 -5.45 7.79
N LEU A 152 -5.23 -4.54 7.92
CA LEU A 152 -4.86 -3.95 9.19
C LEU A 152 -5.69 -2.73 9.57
N ASP A 153 -6.12 -1.94 8.58
CA ASP A 153 -6.75 -0.65 8.85
C ASP A 153 -7.71 -0.24 7.73
N ASN A 154 -8.93 0.16 8.10
CA ASN A 154 -9.98 0.57 7.17
C ASN A 154 -9.63 1.86 6.41
N LEU A 155 -8.65 2.65 6.88
CA LEU A 155 -8.17 3.84 6.20
C LEU A 155 -7.23 3.50 5.02
N VAL A 156 -6.65 2.29 4.98
CA VAL A 156 -5.69 1.90 3.94
C VAL A 156 -6.25 2.01 2.52
N PRO A 157 -7.48 1.55 2.22
CA PRO A 157 -8.12 1.82 0.94
C PRO A 157 -8.04 3.28 0.49
N HIS A 158 -8.32 4.22 1.40
CA HIS A 158 -8.24 5.66 1.12
C HIS A 158 -6.80 6.10 0.86
N LEU A 159 -5.86 5.65 1.70
CA LEU A 159 -4.45 6.01 1.54
C LEU A 159 -3.89 5.47 0.23
N LEU A 160 -4.18 4.22 -0.14
CA LEU A 160 -3.78 3.63 -1.41
C LEU A 160 -4.40 4.38 -2.60
N TYR A 161 -5.66 4.78 -2.51
CA TYR A 161 -6.29 5.63 -3.54
C TYR A 161 -5.54 6.96 -3.67
N GLN A 162 -5.24 7.67 -2.57
CA GLN A 162 -4.47 8.90 -2.66
C GLN A 162 -3.07 8.66 -3.23
N SER A 163 -2.37 7.63 -2.78
CA SER A 163 -1.05 7.27 -3.30
C SER A 163 -1.11 7.03 -4.81
N GLY A 164 -2.17 6.36 -5.27
CA GLY A 164 -2.50 6.22 -6.68
C GLY A 164 -2.70 7.56 -7.35
N LEU A 165 -3.51 8.45 -6.78
CA LEU A 165 -3.80 9.79 -7.31
C LEU A 165 -2.52 10.63 -7.47
N ASP A 166 -1.65 10.63 -6.46
CA ASP A 166 -0.38 11.34 -6.48
C ASP A 166 0.55 10.76 -7.56
N VAL A 167 0.63 9.42 -7.65
CA VAL A 167 1.35 8.74 -8.72
C VAL A 167 0.71 9.03 -10.08
N GLY A 168 -0.60 9.12 -10.21
CA GLY A 168 -1.23 9.46 -11.49
C GLY A 168 -0.95 10.92 -11.91
N ARG A 169 -0.87 11.83 -10.94
CA ARG A 169 -0.61 13.26 -11.17
C ARG A 169 0.85 13.56 -11.52
N PHE A 170 1.77 12.98 -10.76
CA PHE A 170 3.21 13.28 -10.86
C PHE A 170 4.01 12.18 -11.54
N GLY A 171 3.39 11.01 -11.72
CA GLY A 171 3.93 9.81 -12.35
C GLY A 171 4.20 9.94 -13.83
N ILE A 172 4.77 8.85 -14.36
CA ILE A 172 4.99 8.72 -15.79
C ILE A 172 3.75 8.30 -16.59
N GLY A 173 2.67 7.91 -15.90
CA GLY A 173 1.48 7.35 -16.54
C GLY A 173 0.88 8.27 -17.60
N SER A 174 0.83 9.58 -17.36
CA SER A 174 0.35 10.58 -18.34
C SER A 174 1.22 10.64 -19.60
N ASN A 175 2.54 10.64 -19.46
CA ASN A 175 3.49 10.62 -20.57
C ASN A 175 3.38 9.33 -21.37
N VAL A 176 3.27 8.19 -20.69
CA VAL A 176 3.05 6.88 -21.32
C VAL A 176 1.72 6.89 -22.08
N LEU A 177 0.65 7.43 -21.49
CA LEU A 177 -0.67 7.48 -22.14
C LEU A 177 -0.66 8.33 -23.42
N ILE A 178 0.03 9.47 -23.40
CA ILE A 178 0.20 10.32 -24.58
C ILE A 178 1.02 9.60 -25.66
N ALA A 179 2.08 8.88 -25.27
CA ALA A 179 2.86 8.08 -26.22
C ALA A 179 2.02 6.94 -26.85
N LEU A 180 1.16 6.30 -26.06
CA LEU A 180 0.22 5.26 -26.52
C LEU A 180 -0.93 5.80 -27.37
N ASN A 181 -1.40 7.01 -27.08
CA ASN A 181 -2.45 7.69 -27.84
C ASN A 181 -2.15 9.20 -28.04
N PRO A 182 -1.38 9.57 -29.08
CA PRO A 182 -0.99 10.96 -29.33
C PRO A 182 -2.16 11.94 -29.54
N ASN A 183 -3.34 11.42 -29.93
CA ASN A 183 -4.55 12.22 -30.11
C ASN A 183 -4.98 12.94 -28.82
N ILE A 184 -4.58 12.45 -27.65
CA ILE A 184 -4.80 13.11 -26.36
C ILE A 184 -4.20 14.53 -26.36
N GLY A 185 -2.98 14.68 -26.89
CA GLY A 185 -2.27 15.96 -26.95
C GLY A 185 -2.75 16.90 -28.06
N LEU A 186 -3.40 16.36 -29.09
CA LEU A 186 -3.91 17.13 -30.23
C LEU A 186 -5.30 17.73 -29.96
N GLU A 187 -6.10 17.08 -29.11
CA GLU A 187 -7.46 17.51 -28.84
C GLU A 187 -7.49 18.69 -27.85
N THR A 188 -8.15 19.78 -28.24
CA THR A 188 -8.23 21.01 -27.43
C THR A 188 -9.45 21.03 -26.52
N ARG A 189 -10.52 20.31 -26.89
CA ARG A 189 -11.74 20.27 -26.08
C ARG A 189 -11.65 19.17 -25.03
N SER A 190 -11.95 19.53 -23.78
CA SER A 190 -11.82 18.61 -22.63
C SER A 190 -12.73 17.38 -22.71
N ASP A 191 -13.94 17.52 -23.24
CA ASP A 191 -14.90 16.43 -23.45
C ASP A 191 -14.39 15.38 -24.46
N LYS A 192 -13.89 15.84 -25.60
CA LYS A 192 -13.31 14.97 -26.62
C LYS A 192 -11.98 14.38 -26.16
N ARG A 193 -11.17 15.17 -25.43
CA ARG A 193 -9.91 14.70 -24.86
C ARG A 193 -10.15 13.58 -23.86
N PHE A 194 -11.19 13.68 -23.03
CA PHE A 194 -11.58 12.62 -22.10
C PHE A 194 -11.83 11.28 -22.82
N LEU A 195 -12.56 11.30 -23.94
CA LEU A 195 -12.75 10.10 -24.76
C LEU A 195 -11.43 9.52 -25.28
N GLU A 196 -10.50 10.36 -25.71
CA GLU A 196 -9.16 9.91 -26.15
C GLU A 196 -8.31 9.37 -24.98
N VAL A 197 -8.47 9.92 -23.77
CA VAL A 197 -7.86 9.38 -22.54
C VAL A 197 -8.40 7.98 -22.24
N MET A 198 -9.72 7.75 -22.36
CA MET A 198 -10.31 6.42 -22.17
C MET A 198 -9.78 5.39 -23.16
N LYS A 199 -9.64 5.77 -24.44
CA LYS A 199 -8.97 4.93 -25.46
C LYS A 199 -7.50 4.69 -25.13
N GLY A 200 -6.82 5.67 -24.54
CA GLY A 200 -5.47 5.55 -24.03
C GLY A 200 -5.36 4.48 -22.93
N PHE A 201 -6.29 4.47 -21.96
CA PHE A 201 -6.30 3.46 -20.91
C PHE A 201 -6.51 2.03 -21.41
N VAL A 202 -7.33 1.85 -22.46
CA VAL A 202 -7.46 0.54 -23.12
C VAL A 202 -6.12 0.02 -23.60
N LYS A 203 -5.27 0.89 -24.17
CA LYS A 203 -3.92 0.51 -24.62
C LYS A 203 -2.93 0.37 -23.47
N TYR A 204 -3.10 1.13 -22.40
CA TYR A 204 -2.22 1.15 -21.24
C TYR A 204 -2.33 -0.13 -20.41
N PHE A 205 -3.56 -0.59 -20.19
CA PHE A 205 -3.84 -1.82 -19.46
C PHE A 205 -3.89 -3.05 -20.37
N GLY A 206 -4.15 -2.88 -21.66
CA GLY A 206 -4.12 -3.98 -22.62
C GLY A 206 -2.70 -4.40 -22.96
N ASP A 207 -2.48 -5.71 -23.07
CA ASP A 207 -1.24 -6.25 -23.61
C ASP A 207 -1.18 -6.00 -25.12
N ASN A 208 -0.53 -4.91 -25.53
CA ASN A 208 -0.27 -4.63 -26.94
C ASN A 208 1.12 -5.14 -27.31
N GLU A 209 1.18 -6.34 -27.91
CA GLU A 209 2.38 -6.93 -28.51
C GLU A 209 3.13 -5.97 -29.45
N SER A 210 2.43 -4.97 -30.03
CA SER A 210 2.99 -3.99 -30.95
C SER A 210 3.65 -2.78 -30.32
N MET A 211 3.39 -2.46 -29.04
CA MET A 211 3.91 -1.23 -28.38
C MET A 211 4.94 -1.51 -27.28
N ASN A 212 5.11 -2.78 -26.88
CA ASN A 212 6.21 -3.26 -26.03
C ASN A 212 6.46 -2.43 -24.77
N ILE A 213 5.40 -1.97 -24.07
CA ILE A 213 5.54 -1.40 -22.73
C ILE A 213 5.44 -2.58 -21.76
N PRO A 214 6.56 -3.07 -21.21
CA PRO A 214 6.56 -4.38 -20.60
C PRO A 214 6.17 -4.24 -19.11
N MET A 215 5.15 -3.43 -18.80
CA MET A 215 4.68 -3.28 -17.41
C MET A 215 3.90 -4.51 -16.92
N LYS A 216 3.30 -5.27 -17.85
CA LYS A 216 2.43 -6.43 -17.58
C LYS A 216 1.39 -6.10 -16.50
N LEU A 217 0.58 -5.05 -16.70
CA LEU A 217 -0.40 -4.58 -15.71
C LEU A 217 -1.69 -5.40 -15.72
N ALA A 218 -2.24 -5.68 -16.90
CA ALA A 218 -3.48 -6.44 -17.07
C ALA A 218 -3.47 -7.20 -18.41
N THR A 219 -4.39 -8.14 -18.57
CA THR A 219 -4.49 -8.95 -19.79
C THR A 219 -5.21 -8.16 -20.88
N ALA A 220 -6.30 -7.49 -20.53
CA ALA A 220 -7.06 -6.67 -21.45
C ALA A 220 -7.81 -5.55 -20.72
N ALA A 221 -8.20 -4.53 -21.47
CA ALA A 221 -9.11 -3.50 -20.99
C ALA A 221 -10.08 -3.09 -22.10
N LYS A 222 -11.28 -2.64 -21.70
CA LYS A 222 -12.31 -2.15 -22.62
C LYS A 222 -13.16 -1.09 -21.95
N VAL A 223 -13.57 -0.10 -22.75
CA VAL A 223 -14.56 0.89 -22.32
C VAL A 223 -15.94 0.31 -22.60
N ILE A 224 -16.74 0.12 -21.55
CA ILE A 224 -18.10 -0.42 -21.62
C ILE A 224 -19.08 0.68 -21.99
N ASP A 225 -18.91 1.84 -21.37
CA ASP A 225 -19.72 3.02 -21.57
C ASP A 225 -18.85 4.27 -21.53
N CYS A 226 -19.17 5.26 -22.34
CA CYS A 226 -18.42 6.51 -22.41
C CYS A 226 -19.29 7.66 -22.88
N GLU A 227 -19.45 8.63 -21.99
CA GLU A 227 -20.09 9.91 -22.22
C GLU A 227 -19.05 11.04 -22.03
N PRO A 228 -19.38 12.30 -22.35
CA PRO A 228 -18.44 13.43 -22.24
C PRO A 228 -17.80 13.65 -20.85
N GLN A 229 -18.43 13.17 -19.77
CA GLN A 229 -17.96 13.39 -18.39
C GLN A 229 -17.98 12.11 -17.53
N TYR A 230 -18.28 10.97 -18.16
CA TYR A 230 -18.47 9.69 -17.49
C TYR A 230 -17.92 8.58 -18.35
N ALA A 231 -17.25 7.61 -17.75
CA ALA A 231 -16.88 6.37 -18.44
C ALA A 231 -16.90 5.19 -17.48
N LEU A 232 -17.20 4.01 -18.02
CA LEU A 232 -17.07 2.74 -17.33
C LEU A 232 -15.98 1.91 -18.01
N LEU A 233 -14.84 1.75 -17.33
CA LEU A 233 -13.69 1.01 -17.80
C LEU A 233 -13.67 -0.38 -17.15
N ARG A 234 -13.71 -1.44 -17.96
CA ARG A 234 -13.47 -2.81 -17.50
C ARG A 234 -12.03 -3.21 -17.78
N ILE A 235 -11.39 -3.84 -16.79
CA ILE A 235 -10.03 -4.37 -16.88
C ILE A 235 -10.05 -5.84 -16.47
N ASP A 236 -9.58 -6.70 -17.38
CA ASP A 236 -9.46 -8.15 -17.19
C ASP A 236 -8.01 -8.51 -16.83
N GLY A 237 -7.81 -9.40 -15.84
CA GLY A 237 -6.47 -9.86 -15.45
C GLY A 237 -5.60 -8.82 -14.72
N LEU A 238 -6.23 -7.83 -14.06
CA LEU A 238 -5.52 -6.71 -13.41
C LEU A 238 -4.62 -7.19 -12.25
N ALA A 239 -3.36 -6.78 -12.28
CA ALA A 239 -2.32 -7.25 -11.36
C ALA A 239 -2.70 -7.22 -9.87
N SER A 240 -3.38 -6.17 -9.40
CA SER A 240 -3.74 -6.03 -7.98
C SER A 240 -4.80 -7.02 -7.48
N ALA A 241 -5.58 -7.66 -8.36
CA ALA A 241 -6.69 -8.51 -7.95
C ALA A 241 -6.83 -9.82 -8.74
N SER A 242 -6.13 -9.98 -9.88
CA SER A 242 -6.22 -11.17 -10.73
C SER A 242 -5.96 -12.44 -9.94
N GLY A 243 -6.88 -13.40 -9.98
CA GLY A 243 -6.78 -14.64 -9.22
C GLY A 243 -6.61 -14.47 -7.71
N ALA A 244 -7.03 -13.33 -7.14
CA ALA A 244 -7.17 -13.20 -5.70
C ALA A 244 -8.29 -14.15 -5.20
N PRO A 245 -8.17 -14.70 -3.98
CA PRO A 245 -9.31 -15.36 -3.33
C PRO A 245 -10.40 -14.32 -3.01
N TYR A 246 -11.58 -14.79 -2.60
CA TYR A 246 -12.66 -13.90 -2.17
C TYR A 246 -12.27 -13.17 -0.87
N VAL A 247 -12.01 -11.88 -0.99
CA VAL A 247 -11.70 -10.98 0.12
C VAL A 247 -12.97 -10.34 0.68
N GLY A 248 -13.98 -10.11 -0.16
CA GLY A 248 -15.23 -9.44 0.23
C GLY A 248 -15.19 -7.92 0.10
N GLU A 249 -14.05 -7.34 -0.30
CA GLU A 249 -13.91 -5.93 -0.61
C GLU A 249 -12.97 -5.69 -1.81
N PRO A 250 -13.01 -4.51 -2.44
CA PRO A 250 -12.14 -4.20 -3.56
C PRO A 250 -10.65 -4.15 -3.14
N LEU A 251 -9.75 -4.43 -4.08
CA LEU A 251 -8.29 -4.39 -3.85
C LEU A 251 -7.56 -3.36 -4.72
N CYS A 252 -8.21 -2.81 -5.75
CA CYS A 252 -7.53 -2.03 -6.78
C CYS A 252 -7.57 -0.52 -6.50
N HIS A 253 -7.63 -0.12 -5.22
CA HIS A 253 -7.70 1.28 -4.81
C HIS A 253 -6.56 2.14 -5.37
N PHE A 254 -5.33 1.62 -5.36
CA PHE A 254 -4.18 2.30 -5.95
C PHE A 254 -4.34 2.52 -7.46
N THR A 255 -4.86 1.52 -8.19
CA THR A 255 -5.14 1.65 -9.62
C THR A 255 -6.27 2.64 -9.91
N ALA A 256 -7.34 2.64 -9.10
CA ALA A 256 -8.40 3.64 -9.21
C ALA A 256 -7.86 5.06 -9.03
N GLY A 257 -7.04 5.27 -8.00
CA GLY A 257 -6.38 6.55 -7.75
C GLY A 257 -5.49 6.99 -8.91
N GLU A 258 -4.68 6.08 -9.45
CA GLU A 258 -3.80 6.37 -10.60
C GLU A 258 -4.59 6.80 -11.83
N ILE A 259 -5.68 6.09 -12.16
CA ILE A 259 -6.57 6.45 -13.26
C ILE A 259 -7.13 7.86 -13.02
N ALA A 260 -7.56 8.18 -11.80
CA ALA A 260 -8.07 9.50 -11.45
C ALA A 260 -7.00 10.60 -11.64
N GLY A 261 -5.76 10.32 -11.21
CA GLY A 261 -4.65 11.28 -11.30
C GLY A 261 -4.25 11.56 -12.74
N ILE A 262 -4.07 10.52 -13.54
CA ILE A 262 -3.74 10.63 -14.97
C ILE A 262 -4.87 11.36 -15.71
N THR A 263 -6.12 10.99 -15.46
CA THR A 263 -7.29 11.62 -16.08
C THR A 263 -7.34 13.11 -15.74
N SER A 264 -7.12 13.47 -14.47
CA SER A 264 -7.13 14.86 -14.04
C SER A 264 -6.08 15.70 -14.77
N VAL A 265 -4.85 15.20 -14.86
CA VAL A 265 -3.74 15.89 -15.54
C VAL A 265 -4.01 16.07 -17.02
N LEU A 266 -4.45 15.01 -17.70
CA LEU A 266 -4.63 15.05 -19.16
C LEU A 266 -5.83 15.90 -19.57
N THR A 267 -6.94 15.82 -18.82
CA THR A 267 -8.16 16.56 -19.14
C THR A 267 -8.14 18.00 -18.62
N GLY A 268 -7.33 18.31 -17.60
CA GLY A 268 -7.35 19.59 -16.90
C GLY A 268 -8.57 19.78 -15.99
N LYS A 269 -9.29 18.68 -15.68
CA LYS A 269 -10.50 18.67 -14.85
C LYS A 269 -10.27 17.90 -13.56
N TYR A 270 -11.14 18.07 -12.58
CA TYR A 270 -11.17 17.20 -11.40
C TYR A 270 -11.72 15.84 -11.80
N SER A 271 -11.05 14.75 -11.41
CA SER A 271 -11.49 13.39 -11.67
C SER A 271 -11.62 12.59 -10.38
N VAL A 272 -12.64 11.73 -10.33
CA VAL A 272 -12.80 10.70 -9.31
C VAL A 272 -13.04 9.36 -9.99
N VAL A 273 -12.52 8.29 -9.39
CA VAL A 273 -12.68 6.93 -9.90
C VAL A 273 -13.13 5.99 -8.80
N TYR A 274 -14.19 5.23 -9.05
CA TYR A 274 -14.74 4.24 -8.12
C TYR A 274 -14.56 2.84 -8.69
N GLU A 275 -14.05 1.90 -7.89
CA GLU A 275 -14.03 0.48 -8.24
C GLU A 275 -15.42 -0.12 -7.91
N THR A 276 -16.19 -0.45 -8.93
CA THR A 276 -17.59 -0.93 -8.79
C THR A 276 -17.70 -2.45 -8.81
N LYS A 277 -16.75 -3.13 -9.47
CA LYS A 277 -16.59 -4.58 -9.45
C LYS A 277 -15.11 -4.94 -9.28
N CYS A 278 -14.84 -6.01 -8.56
CA CYS A 278 -13.48 -6.51 -8.30
C CYS A 278 -13.46 -8.04 -8.27
N VAL A 279 -12.35 -8.63 -8.72
CA VAL A 279 -12.12 -10.08 -8.59
C VAL A 279 -12.16 -10.53 -7.13
N ALA A 280 -11.65 -9.70 -6.23
CA ALA A 280 -11.66 -9.95 -4.79
C ALA A 280 -13.08 -9.98 -4.17
N MET A 281 -14.08 -9.46 -4.90
CA MET A 281 -15.50 -9.52 -4.52
C MET A 281 -16.26 -10.66 -5.23
N GLY A 282 -15.56 -11.54 -5.95
CA GLY A 282 -16.15 -12.68 -6.63
C GLY A 282 -16.52 -12.46 -8.10
N TYR A 283 -16.16 -11.32 -8.68
CA TYR A 283 -16.29 -11.09 -10.13
C TYR A 283 -15.12 -11.70 -10.91
N ASP A 284 -15.24 -11.84 -12.22
CA ASP A 284 -14.17 -12.32 -13.12
C ASP A 284 -13.25 -11.19 -13.63
N HIS A 285 -13.56 -9.94 -13.30
CA HIS A 285 -12.87 -8.75 -13.77
C HIS A 285 -13.01 -7.59 -12.78
N CYS A 286 -12.30 -6.48 -13.06
CA CYS A 286 -12.45 -5.23 -12.34
C CYS A 286 -13.18 -4.18 -13.20
N GLU A 287 -14.09 -3.41 -12.62
CA GLU A 287 -14.75 -2.26 -13.28
C GLU A 287 -14.47 -0.98 -12.51
N PHE A 288 -14.14 0.07 -13.26
CA PHE A 288 -13.82 1.39 -12.75
C PHE A 288 -14.75 2.41 -13.38
N GLU A 289 -15.52 3.07 -12.54
CA GLU A 289 -16.38 4.17 -12.92
C GLU A 289 -15.60 5.48 -12.78
N ILE A 290 -15.44 6.20 -13.89
CA ILE A 290 -14.60 7.39 -14.00
C ILE A 290 -15.51 8.58 -14.25
N ARG A 291 -15.43 9.60 -13.40
CA ARG A 291 -16.16 10.87 -13.56
C ARG A 291 -15.19 12.04 -13.62
N ILE A 292 -15.53 13.05 -14.42
CA ILE A 292 -14.80 14.32 -14.49
C ILE A 292 -15.73 15.51 -14.29
N SER A 293 -15.24 16.58 -13.67
CA SER A 293 -15.98 17.81 -13.43
C SER A 293 -15.06 19.03 -13.43
N ASP A 294 -15.63 20.20 -13.70
CA ASP A 294 -14.94 21.48 -13.55
C ASP A 294 -14.85 21.90 -12.06
N GLU A 295 -15.70 21.32 -11.20
CA GLU A 295 -15.68 21.51 -9.75
C GLU A 295 -15.07 20.28 -9.03
N PRO A 296 -14.44 20.47 -7.85
CA PRO A 296 -13.93 19.37 -7.05
C PRO A 296 -15.00 18.33 -6.73
N ILE A 297 -14.69 17.05 -6.99
CA ILE A 297 -15.57 15.93 -6.66
C ILE A 297 -15.02 15.23 -5.41
N ASN A 298 -15.80 15.16 -4.35
CA ASN A 298 -15.41 14.40 -3.16
C ASN A 298 -15.50 12.89 -3.45
N HIS A 299 -14.44 12.17 -3.15
CA HIS A 299 -14.42 10.71 -3.19
C HIS A 299 -14.97 10.14 -1.88
N ASN A 300 -16.25 9.77 -1.86
CA ASN A 300 -16.88 9.15 -0.70
C ASN A 300 -16.82 7.63 -0.81
N ILE A 301 -15.86 7.02 -0.09
CA ILE A 301 -15.68 5.56 -0.08
C ILE A 301 -16.86 4.85 0.58
N SER A 302 -17.50 5.48 1.57
CA SER A 302 -18.67 4.95 2.28
C SER A 302 -19.83 4.56 1.37
N ASP A 303 -19.92 5.20 0.20
CA ASP A 303 -21.01 4.97 -0.75
C ASP A 303 -20.88 3.61 -1.44
N TYR A 304 -19.67 3.02 -1.43
CA TYR A 304 -19.33 1.76 -2.10
C TYR A 304 -18.76 0.69 -1.16
N GLN A 305 -18.36 1.04 0.06
CA GLN A 305 -18.09 0.11 1.17
C GLN A 305 -19.37 -0.22 1.95
N LYS A 306 -20.39 -0.76 1.29
CA LYS A 306 -21.57 -1.26 2.01
C LYS A 306 -21.17 -2.43 2.92
N ASP A 307 -21.20 -2.16 4.24
CA ASP A 307 -21.29 -3.10 5.37
C ASP A 307 -20.67 -4.48 5.14
N TYR A 308 -19.34 -4.56 5.11
CA TYR A 308 -18.63 -5.80 5.40
C TYR A 308 -18.09 -5.74 6.84
N ILE A 309 -18.99 -5.96 7.79
CA ILE A 309 -18.64 -6.22 9.19
C ILE A 309 -18.55 -7.74 9.33
N THR A 310 -17.42 -8.34 8.93
CA THR A 310 -17.04 -9.61 9.54
C THR A 310 -16.72 -9.34 11.00
N GLU A 311 -17.31 -10.12 11.91
CA GLU A 311 -17.03 -10.05 13.36
C GLU A 311 -15.53 -10.18 13.68
N ASP A 312 -14.71 -10.71 12.75
CA ASP A 312 -13.24 -10.62 12.79
C ASP A 312 -12.62 -10.42 11.38
N ARG A 313 -12.52 -9.15 10.95
CA ARG A 313 -11.83 -8.75 9.69
C ARG A 313 -10.43 -9.36 9.59
N ARG A 314 -9.66 -9.30 10.68
CA ARG A 314 -8.25 -9.76 10.68
C ARG A 314 -8.15 -11.26 10.44
N GLN A 315 -8.97 -12.08 11.10
CA GLN A 315 -8.98 -13.54 10.87
C GLN A 315 -9.32 -13.90 9.43
N HIS A 316 -10.33 -13.25 8.86
CA HIS A 316 -10.70 -13.46 7.45
C HIS A 316 -9.51 -13.17 6.52
N PHE A 317 -8.82 -12.05 6.77
CA PHE A 317 -7.62 -11.68 6.01
C PHE A 317 -6.44 -12.65 6.20
N GLN A 318 -6.29 -13.26 7.38
CA GLN A 318 -5.27 -14.30 7.59
C GLN A 318 -5.54 -15.54 6.73
N GLY A 319 -6.80 -15.95 6.60
CA GLY A 319 -7.22 -17.02 5.68
C GLY A 319 -6.93 -16.68 4.21
N VAL A 320 -7.27 -15.46 3.79
CA VAL A 320 -6.95 -14.91 2.46
C VAL A 320 -5.44 -14.91 2.19
N LEU A 321 -4.63 -14.49 3.17
CA LEU A 321 -3.17 -14.48 3.07
C LEU A 321 -2.58 -15.89 2.94
N TYR A 322 -3.18 -16.88 3.61
CA TYR A 322 -2.80 -18.28 3.44
C TYR A 322 -3.14 -18.79 2.03
N ASP A 323 -4.34 -18.52 1.53
CA ASP A 323 -4.79 -18.97 0.21
C ASP A 323 -3.94 -18.38 -0.92
N ILE A 324 -3.64 -17.08 -0.85
CA ILE A 324 -2.79 -16.45 -1.86
C ILE A 324 -1.36 -17.01 -1.81
N SER A 325 -0.84 -17.28 -0.61
CA SER A 325 0.46 -17.90 -0.40
C SER A 325 0.55 -19.27 -1.06
N LYS A 326 -0.50 -20.07 -0.93
CA LYS A 326 -0.62 -21.37 -1.59
C LYS A 326 -0.64 -21.23 -3.11
N ARG A 327 -1.45 -20.32 -3.66
CA ARG A 327 -1.53 -20.06 -5.12
C ARG A 327 -0.19 -19.62 -5.70
N ILE A 328 0.59 -18.83 -4.95
CA ILE A 328 1.92 -18.41 -5.35
C ILE A 328 2.87 -19.61 -5.45
N HIS A 329 2.90 -20.44 -4.40
CA HIS A 329 3.72 -21.64 -4.39
C HIS A 329 3.37 -22.58 -5.54
N GLU A 330 2.07 -22.79 -5.78
CA GLU A 330 1.57 -23.59 -6.89
C GLU A 330 1.91 -22.98 -8.27
N SER A 331 1.86 -21.65 -8.42
CA SER A 331 2.26 -20.92 -9.62
C SER A 331 3.75 -21.08 -9.95
N PHE A 332 4.61 -21.28 -8.95
CA PHE A 332 6.02 -21.56 -9.20
C PHE A 332 6.28 -23.00 -9.65
N ILE A 333 5.52 -23.97 -9.11
CA ILE A 333 5.74 -25.40 -9.37
C ILE A 333 5.02 -25.86 -10.64
N SER A 334 3.84 -25.31 -10.89
CA SER A 334 2.93 -25.76 -11.93
C SER A 334 2.94 -24.81 -13.12
N PRO A 335 2.86 -25.32 -14.36
CA PRO A 335 2.62 -24.49 -15.54
C PRO A 335 1.18 -23.96 -15.61
N LYS A 336 0.30 -24.34 -14.67
CA LYS A 336 -1.07 -23.82 -14.63
C LYS A 336 -1.08 -22.37 -14.18
N ASP A 337 -1.82 -21.56 -14.91
CA ASP A 337 -2.05 -20.18 -14.58
C ASP A 337 -3.13 -20.04 -13.49
N PHE A 338 -2.69 -19.93 -12.24
CA PHE A 338 -3.58 -19.72 -11.09
C PHE A 338 -4.08 -18.28 -10.96
N PHE A 339 -3.45 -17.33 -11.65
CA PHE A 339 -3.83 -15.92 -11.57
C PHE A 339 -4.73 -15.50 -12.74
N ASN A 340 -5.04 -16.39 -13.68
CA ASN A 340 -5.93 -16.16 -14.83
C ASN A 340 -5.49 -14.98 -15.70
N ARG A 341 -4.19 -14.91 -16.03
CA ARG A 341 -3.58 -13.89 -16.88
C ARG A 341 -3.12 -14.40 -18.24
N GLU A 342 -3.38 -15.67 -18.54
CA GLU A 342 -3.09 -16.36 -19.80
C GLU A 342 -1.70 -16.04 -20.36
N LYS A 343 -1.64 -15.15 -21.36
CA LYS A 343 -0.46 -14.87 -22.17
C LYS A 343 0.60 -14.01 -21.50
N ILE A 344 0.22 -13.11 -20.58
CA ILE A 344 1.18 -12.17 -19.96
C ILE A 344 1.93 -12.78 -18.77
N GLY A 345 1.40 -13.87 -18.22
CA GLY A 345 1.97 -14.58 -17.08
C GLY A 345 1.82 -13.88 -15.74
N ASN A 346 2.48 -14.44 -14.73
CA ASN A 346 2.33 -14.06 -13.32
C ASN A 346 3.39 -13.07 -12.84
N GLU A 347 3.87 -12.25 -13.77
CA GLU A 347 4.87 -11.23 -13.50
C GLU A 347 4.28 -9.85 -13.73
N VAL A 348 4.76 -8.89 -12.94
CA VAL A 348 4.46 -7.48 -13.08
C VAL A 348 5.75 -6.71 -12.85
N HIS A 349 5.89 -5.58 -13.53
CA HIS A 349 7.04 -4.72 -13.32
C HIS A 349 7.08 -4.23 -11.87
N PHE A 350 8.24 -4.32 -11.22
CA PHE A 350 8.39 -4.07 -9.78
C PHE A 350 7.98 -2.66 -9.35
N THR A 351 8.08 -1.73 -10.30
CA THR A 351 7.74 -0.33 -10.11
C THR A 351 6.29 -0.15 -9.69
N ARG A 352 5.40 -1.08 -10.06
CA ARG A 352 4.01 -1.06 -9.60
C ARG A 352 3.90 -1.15 -8.08
N LEU A 353 4.66 -2.07 -7.48
CA LEU A 353 4.74 -2.21 -6.03
C LEU A 353 5.48 -1.02 -5.41
N GLN A 354 6.64 -0.67 -5.98
CA GLN A 354 7.47 0.42 -5.48
C GLN A 354 6.69 1.75 -5.40
N GLN A 355 5.99 2.14 -6.46
CA GLN A 355 5.21 3.36 -6.48
C GLN A 355 4.10 3.33 -5.44
N ALA A 356 3.38 2.21 -5.31
CA ALA A 356 2.33 2.07 -4.31
C ALA A 356 2.86 2.26 -2.89
N ILE A 357 3.96 1.58 -2.53
CA ILE A 357 4.50 1.60 -1.17
C ILE A 357 5.22 2.91 -0.85
N ILE A 358 6.02 3.45 -1.78
CA ILE A 358 6.71 4.72 -1.55
C ILE A 358 5.69 5.85 -1.45
N ALA A 359 4.75 5.96 -2.40
CA ALA A 359 3.73 7.00 -2.33
C ALA A 359 2.92 6.87 -1.03
N LEU A 360 2.54 5.65 -0.64
CA LEU A 360 1.85 5.39 0.63
C LEU A 360 2.65 5.85 1.84
N LYS A 361 3.93 5.48 1.92
CA LYS A 361 4.82 5.90 3.01
C LYS A 361 4.94 7.41 3.07
N MET A 362 5.03 8.06 1.92
CA MET A 362 5.16 9.50 1.90
C MET A 362 3.83 10.18 2.24
N SER A 363 2.67 9.61 1.88
CA SER A 363 1.32 10.17 2.11
C SER A 363 0.99 10.40 3.58
N ASP A 364 1.47 9.55 4.49
CA ASP A 364 1.21 9.64 5.94
C ASP A 364 2.47 9.17 6.71
N PRO A 365 3.01 9.98 7.64
CA PRO A 365 4.14 9.58 8.48
C PRO A 365 3.94 8.25 9.23
N TYR A 366 2.69 7.94 9.62
CA TYR A 366 2.34 6.70 10.30
C TYR A 366 2.42 5.47 9.39
N CYS A 367 2.45 5.64 8.06
CA CYS A 367 2.51 4.52 7.13
C CYS A 367 3.75 3.64 7.33
N GLY A 368 4.86 4.17 7.85
CA GLY A 368 6.02 3.34 8.20
C GLY A 368 5.67 2.25 9.23
N SER A 369 4.95 2.64 10.29
CA SER A 369 4.50 1.71 11.33
C SER A 369 3.43 0.73 10.85
N LEU A 370 2.54 1.19 9.97
CA LEU A 370 1.53 0.36 9.32
C LEU A 370 2.17 -0.67 8.38
N LEU A 371 3.12 -0.24 7.54
CA LEU A 371 3.91 -1.11 6.66
C LEU A 371 4.65 -2.16 7.48
N TYR A 372 5.33 -1.75 8.55
CA TYR A 372 5.98 -2.69 9.47
C TYR A 372 5.00 -3.72 10.03
N SER A 373 3.83 -3.27 10.52
CA SER A 373 2.82 -4.17 11.07
C SER A 373 2.26 -5.13 10.01
N ALA A 374 2.08 -4.67 8.77
CA ALA A 374 1.61 -5.49 7.65
C ALA A 374 2.67 -6.56 7.30
N GLY A 375 3.93 -6.15 7.32
CA GLY A 375 5.07 -7.05 7.19
C GLY A 375 5.10 -8.11 8.29
N THR A 376 4.86 -7.71 9.54
CA THR A 376 4.79 -8.62 10.70
C THR A 376 3.69 -9.65 10.52
N GLU A 377 2.47 -9.25 10.14
CA GLU A 377 1.39 -10.22 9.87
C GLU A 377 1.78 -11.18 8.75
N LEU A 378 2.36 -10.68 7.65
CA LEU A 378 2.80 -11.55 6.55
C LEU A 378 3.95 -12.47 6.97
N GLY A 379 4.89 -12.04 7.80
CA GLY A 379 5.96 -12.90 8.28
C GLY A 379 5.48 -13.93 9.30
N ILE A 380 4.38 -13.65 10.02
CA ILE A 380 3.70 -14.67 10.83
C ILE A 380 2.96 -15.64 9.89
N PHE A 381 1.94 -15.19 9.17
CA PHE A 381 0.96 -16.05 8.48
C PHE A 381 1.31 -16.40 7.03
N GLY A 382 2.28 -15.72 6.44
CA GLY A 382 2.66 -15.88 5.05
C GLY A 382 3.48 -17.15 4.76
N PRO A 383 3.84 -17.35 3.48
CA PRO A 383 4.31 -18.64 2.95
C PRO A 383 5.67 -19.06 3.51
N GLY A 384 5.95 -20.37 3.45
CA GLY A 384 7.30 -20.89 3.67
C GLY A 384 7.63 -21.30 5.11
N ARG A 385 6.63 -21.40 5.99
CA ARG A 385 6.82 -22.01 7.32
C ARG A 385 7.32 -23.46 7.23
N ASP A 386 6.79 -24.21 6.29
CA ASP A 386 7.20 -25.58 5.96
C ASP A 386 8.66 -25.64 5.49
N ILE A 387 9.09 -24.66 4.67
CA ILE A 387 10.46 -24.56 4.19
C ILE A 387 11.41 -24.21 5.34
N LEU A 388 11.02 -23.27 6.22
CA LEU A 388 11.79 -22.94 7.43
C LEU A 388 11.93 -24.17 8.33
N GLN A 389 10.84 -24.89 8.59
CA GLN A 389 10.87 -26.10 9.42
C GLN A 389 11.79 -27.18 8.83
N ARG A 390 11.78 -27.35 7.50
CA ARG A 390 12.69 -28.27 6.83
C ARG A 390 14.15 -27.87 7.04
N TYR A 391 14.50 -26.60 6.91
CA TYR A 391 15.88 -26.16 7.17
C TYR A 391 16.30 -26.35 8.63
N ILE A 392 15.41 -26.14 9.60
CA ILE A 392 15.70 -26.41 11.01
C ILE A 392 16.06 -27.89 11.20
N LEU A 393 15.30 -28.79 10.58
CA LEU A 393 15.55 -30.24 10.63
C LEU A 393 16.85 -30.62 9.92
N ASP A 394 17.10 -30.06 8.74
CA ASP A 394 18.31 -30.35 7.95
C ASP A 394 19.59 -29.92 8.68
N GLU A 395 19.54 -28.84 9.48
CA GLU A 395 20.67 -28.36 10.28
C GLU A 395 20.81 -29.01 11.66
N ASN A 396 19.87 -29.89 12.04
CA ASN A 396 19.78 -30.48 13.39
C ASN A 396 19.75 -29.43 14.51
N PHE A 397 19.10 -28.29 14.30
CA PHE A 397 18.91 -27.31 15.36
C PHE A 397 17.73 -27.68 16.26
N GLU A 398 17.91 -27.54 17.57
CA GLU A 398 16.82 -27.64 18.55
C GLU A 398 16.10 -26.29 18.65
N TRP A 399 14.77 -26.31 18.56
CA TRP A 399 13.95 -25.11 18.72
C TRP A 399 13.67 -24.84 20.21
N PRO A 400 13.72 -23.58 20.68
CA PRO A 400 13.90 -22.32 19.94
C PRO A 400 15.35 -22.07 19.51
N LEU A 401 15.52 -21.40 18.37
CA LEU A 401 16.84 -21.06 17.84
C LEU A 401 17.46 -19.86 18.56
N THR A 402 18.80 -19.81 18.62
CA THR A 402 19.51 -18.55 18.90
C THR A 402 19.33 -17.56 17.74
N LEU A 403 19.57 -16.27 17.97
CA LEU A 403 19.47 -15.24 16.91
C LEU A 403 20.36 -15.58 15.71
N GLN A 404 21.61 -16.00 15.96
CA GLN A 404 22.54 -16.37 14.89
C GLN A 404 22.02 -17.56 14.07
N GLN A 405 21.56 -18.62 14.73
CA GLN A 405 20.96 -19.77 14.04
C GLN A 405 19.70 -19.38 13.25
N ALA A 406 18.84 -18.53 13.81
CA ALA A 406 17.66 -18.04 13.11
C ALA A 406 18.04 -17.24 11.86
N LEU A 407 19.06 -16.39 11.95
CA LEU A 407 19.57 -15.65 10.79
C LEU A 407 20.15 -16.59 9.74
N GLU A 408 20.94 -17.60 10.11
CA GLU A 408 21.47 -18.60 9.18
C GLU A 408 20.36 -19.35 8.41
N ILE A 409 19.31 -19.78 9.13
CA ILE A 409 18.13 -20.41 8.53
C ILE A 409 17.40 -19.44 7.59
N LEU A 410 17.23 -18.18 8.00
CA LEU A 410 16.63 -17.16 7.15
C LEU A 410 17.46 -16.87 5.91
N ASN A 411 18.78 -16.87 6.02
CA ASN A 411 19.66 -16.70 4.88
C ASN A 411 19.45 -17.83 3.86
N LYS A 412 19.38 -19.09 4.32
CA LYS A 412 19.04 -20.25 3.45
C LYS A 412 17.66 -20.12 2.83
N PHE A 413 16.68 -19.72 3.63
CA PHE A 413 15.31 -19.46 3.18
C PHE A 413 15.26 -18.42 2.05
N PHE A 414 16.01 -17.33 2.16
CA PHE A 414 16.05 -16.29 1.14
C PHE A 414 16.83 -16.64 -0.12
N HIS A 415 17.66 -17.68 -0.09
CA HIS A 415 18.33 -18.21 -1.28
C HIS A 415 17.60 -19.40 -1.91
N PHE A 416 16.46 -19.80 -1.34
CA PHE A 416 15.66 -20.87 -1.92
C PHE A 416 14.97 -20.36 -3.18
N GLY A 417 15.35 -20.91 -4.34
CA GLY A 417 14.91 -20.43 -5.66
C GLY A 417 13.40 -20.46 -5.93
N MET A 418 12.62 -21.12 -5.07
CA MET A 418 11.15 -21.18 -5.16
C MET A 418 10.45 -20.26 -4.15
N ILE A 419 11.19 -19.55 -3.30
CA ILE A 419 10.63 -18.57 -2.38
C ILE A 419 10.65 -17.19 -3.02
N GLN A 420 9.49 -16.55 -2.98
CA GLN A 420 9.24 -15.23 -3.52
C GLN A 420 10.20 -14.14 -2.99
N ALA A 421 10.60 -14.22 -1.72
CA ALA A 421 11.58 -13.31 -1.17
C ALA A 421 12.93 -13.34 -1.93
N ALA A 422 13.32 -14.48 -2.51
CA ALA A 422 14.50 -14.60 -3.38
C ALA A 422 14.31 -13.91 -4.75
N LYS A 423 13.07 -13.80 -5.23
CA LYS A 423 12.74 -13.02 -6.45
C LYS A 423 12.53 -11.54 -6.16
N GLU A 424 12.25 -11.17 -4.91
CA GLU A 424 12.16 -9.78 -4.49
C GLU A 424 13.53 -9.16 -4.19
N ARG A 425 14.56 -9.98 -3.94
CA ARG A 425 15.91 -9.52 -3.63
C ARG A 425 17.01 -10.43 -4.18
N ALA A 426 18.07 -9.82 -4.68
CA ALA A 426 19.12 -10.52 -5.41
C ALA A 426 20.09 -11.28 -4.52
N ASP A 427 20.39 -10.70 -3.37
CA ASP A 427 21.42 -11.20 -2.47
C ASP A 427 21.06 -10.77 -1.05
N VAL A 428 21.29 -11.67 -0.11
CA VAL A 428 21.09 -11.43 1.31
C VAL A 428 22.37 -11.79 2.03
N LYS A 429 22.91 -10.83 2.78
CA LYS A 429 24.10 -11.06 3.58
C LYS A 429 23.82 -10.74 5.03
N ILE A 430 24.22 -11.64 5.90
CA ILE A 430 24.35 -11.33 7.32
C ILE A 430 25.76 -10.80 7.51
N VAL A 431 25.86 -9.60 8.06
CA VAL A 431 27.12 -8.92 8.33
C VAL A 431 27.16 -8.62 9.82
N GLU A 432 28.22 -9.06 10.48
CA GLU A 432 28.56 -8.64 11.83
C GLU A 432 29.43 -7.38 11.71
N GLU A 433 29.00 -6.30 12.35
CA GLU A 433 29.75 -5.03 12.40
C GLU A 433 30.73 -5.04 13.59
N GLU A 434 31.66 -4.08 13.62
CA GLU A 434 32.75 -4.02 14.61
C GLU A 434 32.26 -3.88 16.08
N ASP A 435 31.03 -3.43 16.28
CA ASP A 435 30.37 -3.29 17.58
C ASP A 435 29.63 -4.57 18.05
N GLY A 436 29.67 -5.64 17.25
CA GLY A 436 28.94 -6.89 17.50
C GLY A 436 27.47 -6.85 17.08
N GLU A 437 27.01 -5.78 16.40
CA GLU A 437 25.67 -5.76 15.81
C GLU A 437 25.59 -6.68 14.57
N LEU A 438 24.57 -7.52 14.54
CA LEU A 438 24.24 -8.33 13.36
C LEU A 438 23.28 -7.56 12.44
N ARG A 439 23.65 -7.41 11.17
CA ARG A 439 22.86 -6.72 10.14
C ARG A 439 22.51 -7.64 8.99
N ILE A 440 21.26 -7.57 8.53
CA ILE A 440 20.82 -8.21 7.29
C ILE A 440 20.87 -7.17 6.16
N ARG A 441 21.78 -7.35 5.21
CA ARG A 441 21.86 -6.55 3.99
C ARG A 441 21.08 -7.24 2.88
N ILE A 442 20.12 -6.52 2.30
CA ILE A 442 19.28 -6.98 1.18
C ILE A 442 19.61 -6.14 -0.05
N TYR A 443 20.07 -6.78 -1.12
CA TYR A 443 20.41 -6.12 -2.38
C TYR A 443 19.26 -6.24 -3.39
N GLU A 444 19.06 -5.18 -4.20
CA GLU A 444 18.02 -5.11 -5.23
C GLU A 444 16.59 -5.37 -4.74
N GLY A 445 16.26 -4.96 -3.51
CA GLY A 445 14.91 -5.08 -2.96
C GLY A 445 13.90 -4.28 -3.78
N ALA A 446 12.79 -4.90 -4.20
CA ALA A 446 11.80 -4.29 -5.08
C ALA A 446 11.30 -2.90 -4.60
N ILE A 447 11.06 -2.72 -3.30
CA ILE A 447 10.53 -1.45 -2.77
C ILE A 447 11.54 -0.30 -2.89
N ALA A 448 12.83 -0.54 -2.63
CA ALA A 448 13.84 0.53 -2.53
C ALA A 448 14.82 0.58 -3.71
N SER A 449 14.72 -0.33 -4.68
CA SER A 449 15.64 -0.38 -5.81
C SER A 449 15.60 0.89 -6.65
N GLY A 450 16.77 1.43 -6.97
CA GLY A 450 16.90 2.67 -7.73
C GLY A 450 16.60 3.94 -6.94
N VAL A 451 16.22 3.88 -5.66
CA VAL A 451 15.98 5.07 -4.83
C VAL A 451 17.28 5.55 -4.22
N ILE A 452 17.64 6.81 -4.44
CA ILE A 452 18.89 7.41 -3.98
C ILE A 452 18.58 8.70 -3.23
N ASN A 453 19.23 8.91 -2.07
CA ASN A 453 19.22 10.17 -1.30
C ASN A 453 17.82 10.70 -0.92
N SER A 454 16.88 9.84 -0.57
CA SER A 454 15.53 10.23 -0.14
C SER A 454 15.44 10.82 1.27
N GLY A 455 16.51 10.69 2.08
CA GLY A 455 16.49 11.08 3.49
C GLY A 455 15.55 10.25 4.38
N MET A 456 14.93 9.20 3.83
CA MET A 456 13.98 8.33 4.53
C MET A 456 14.16 6.86 4.12
N THR A 457 13.84 5.95 5.03
CA THR A 457 13.79 4.50 4.75
C THR A 457 12.51 4.15 3.98
N PHE A 458 12.48 3.05 3.24
CA PHE A 458 11.23 2.57 2.58
C PHE A 458 10.94 1.09 2.82
N CYS A 459 11.85 0.37 3.47
CA CYS A 459 11.78 -1.08 3.66
C CYS A 459 11.08 -1.49 4.97
N ASP A 460 10.18 -0.68 5.52
CA ASP A 460 9.55 -0.96 6.82
C ASP A 460 8.73 -2.26 6.76
N PHE A 461 8.04 -2.51 5.65
CA PHE A 461 7.34 -3.77 5.41
C PHE A 461 8.30 -4.97 5.49
N THR A 462 9.44 -4.89 4.80
CA THR A 462 10.45 -5.95 4.84
C THR A 462 11.05 -6.10 6.24
N ALA A 463 11.24 -5.00 6.98
CA ALA A 463 11.72 -5.04 8.36
C ALA A 463 10.73 -5.76 9.28
N GLY A 464 9.43 -5.48 9.18
CA GLY A 464 8.39 -6.19 9.95
C GLY A 464 8.28 -7.67 9.58
N TYR A 465 8.39 -7.98 8.28
CA TYR A 465 8.44 -9.36 7.80
C TYR A 465 9.64 -10.13 8.37
N LEU A 466 10.83 -9.52 8.40
CA LEU A 466 12.01 -10.14 8.99
C LEU A 466 11.86 -10.31 10.51
N ALA A 467 11.40 -9.27 11.21
CA ALA A 467 11.25 -9.28 12.65
C ALA A 467 10.32 -10.43 13.10
N SER A 468 9.14 -10.55 12.49
CA SER A 468 8.21 -11.65 12.79
C SER A 468 8.78 -13.03 12.48
N ARG A 469 9.53 -13.19 11.38
CA ARG A 469 10.18 -14.46 11.04
C ARG A 469 11.27 -14.83 12.05
N ILE A 470 12.06 -13.86 12.50
CA ILE A 470 13.03 -14.06 13.58
C ILE A 470 12.31 -14.49 14.85
N THR A 471 11.25 -13.75 15.25
CA THR A 471 10.45 -14.09 16.43
C THR A 471 9.90 -15.51 16.36
N LEU A 472 9.35 -15.95 15.22
CA LEU A 472 8.86 -17.33 15.05
C LEU A 472 9.96 -18.39 15.25
N LEU A 473 11.20 -18.08 14.88
CA LEU A 473 12.32 -19.00 14.97
C LEU A 473 12.96 -19.01 16.36
N THR A 474 12.92 -17.89 17.09
CA THR A 474 13.60 -17.72 18.38
C THR A 474 12.67 -17.80 19.59
N ASN A 475 11.35 -17.67 19.41
CA ASN A 475 10.40 -17.73 20.52
C ASN A 475 9.99 -19.17 20.84
N LYS A 476 9.57 -19.45 22.08
CA LYS A 476 9.03 -20.76 22.53
C LYS A 476 7.51 -20.87 22.45
N ASP A 477 6.85 -19.75 22.23
CA ASP A 477 5.40 -19.59 22.11
C ASP A 477 5.05 -19.16 20.68
#